data_AF-A0A953AKV5-F1
#
_entry.id   AF-A0A953AKV5-F1
#
_cell.length_a   1.000
_cell.length_b   1.000
_cell.length_c   1.000
_cell.angle_alpha   90.00
_cell.angle_beta   90.00
_cell.angle_gamma   90.00
#
_symmetry.space_group_name_H-M   'P 1'
#
loop_
_entity.id
_entity.type
_entity.pdbx_description
1 polymer ?
#
loop_
_entity_poly.entity_id
_entity_poly.type
_entity_poly.pdbx_seq_one_letter_code
_entity_poly.pdbx_strand_id
1 'polypeptide(L)' 'MGNELLLKGIVNSLVYSAIGLVVFVAGFYVLRLILPYDVHKEIEADQNTALGLVIGAFILGLAIIIAAAIHG' A
#
# COMPACT_ATOMS: atom_id res chain seq x y z
N MET A 1 34.62 -9.11 2.24
CA MET A 1 33.80 -8.80 3.44
C MET A 1 32.89 -7.58 3.23
N GLY A 2 33.38 -6.41 2.80
CA GLY A 2 32.51 -5.23 2.60
C GLY A 2 31.49 -5.37 1.45
N ASN A 3 31.92 -5.98 0.33
CA ASN A 3 31.07 -6.28 -0.84
C ASN A 3 29.92 -7.25 -0.53
N GLU A 4 30.15 -8.28 0.29
CA GLU A 4 29.11 -9.23 0.68
C GLU A 4 28.04 -8.60 1.58
N LEU A 5 28.44 -7.67 2.46
CA LEU A 5 27.50 -6.93 3.30
C LEU A 5 26.62 -5.99 2.47
N LEU A 6 27.19 -5.31 1.47
CA LEU A 6 26.43 -4.49 0.54
C LEU A 6 25.44 -5.31 -0.29
N LEU A 7 25.88 -6.46 -0.82
CA LEU A 7 25.01 -7.34 -1.60
C LEU A 7 23.83 -7.85 -0.75
N LYS A 8 24.09 -8.28 0.49
CA LYS A 8 23.05 -8.71 1.44
C LYS A 8 22.08 -7.58 1.77
N GLY A 9 22.57 -6.36 1.98
CA GLY A 9 21.74 -5.19 2.24
C GLY A 9 20.77 -4.90 1.09
N ILE A 10 21.28 -4.87 -0.15
CA ILE A 10 20.47 -4.62 -1.35
C ILE A 10 19.41 -5.71 -1.54
N VAL A 11 19.80 -6.99 -1.38
CA VAL A 11 18.87 -8.12 -1.51
C VAL A 11 17.75 -8.02 -0.46
N ASN A 12 18.10 -7.76 0.80
CA ASN A 12 17.10 -7.60 1.86
C ASN A 12 16.14 -6.44 1.57
N SER A 13 16.65 -5.27 1.19
CA SER A 13 15.81 -4.11 0.85
C SER A 13 14.84 -4.41 -0.31
N LEU A 14 15.29 -5.13 -1.34
CA LEU A 14 14.43 -5.55 -2.44
C LEU A 14 13.36 -6.54 -1.99
N VAL A 15 13.71 -7.53 -1.17
CA VAL A 15 12.76 -8.53 -0.66
C VAL A 15 11.69 -7.86 0.21
N TYR A 16 12.06 -7.05 1.19
CA TYR A 16 11.10 -6.40 2.08
C TYR A 16 10.24 -5.36 1.38
N SER A 17 10.78 -4.61 0.42
CA SER A 17 9.99 -3.67 -0.38
C SER A 17 8.99 -4.39 -1.29
N ALA A 18 9.37 -5.53 -1.89
CA ALA A 18 8.46 -6.37 -2.66
C ALA A 18 7.33 -6.95 -1.81
N ILE A 19 7.65 -7.45 -0.61
CA ILE A 19 6.64 -7.94 0.34
C ILE A 19 5.67 -6.81 0.71
N GLY A 20 6.20 -5.63 1.07
CA GLY A 20 5.38 -4.46 1.40
C GLY A 20 4.45 -4.07 0.25
N LEU A 21 4.95 -4.09 -0.99
CA LEU A 21 4.14 -3.81 -2.18
C LEU A 21 3.02 -4.84 -2.38
N VAL A 22 3.31 -6.13 -2.22
CA VAL A 22 2.30 -7.20 -2.32
C VAL A 22 1.20 -7.01 -1.29
N VAL A 23 1.56 -6.73 -0.03
CA VAL A 23 0.60 -6.48 1.05
C VAL A 23 -0.22 -5.21 0.76
N PHE A 24 0.42 -4.17 0.25
CA PHE A 24 -0.25 -2.91 -0.11
C PHE A 24 -1.32 -3.13 -1.19
N VAL A 25 -0.96 -3.82 -2.29
CA VAL A 25 -1.89 -4.16 -3.37
C VAL A 25 -3.04 -5.03 -2.84
N ALA A 26 -2.73 -6.04 -2.03
CA ALA A 26 -3.75 -6.89 -1.42
C ALA A 26 -4.71 -6.08 -0.53
N GLY A 27 -4.20 -5.16 0.29
CA GLY A 27 -5.02 -4.27 1.12
C GLY A 27 -5.93 -3.36 0.30
N PHE A 28 -5.48 -2.87 -0.85
CA PHE A 28 -6.31 -2.11 -1.78
C PHE A 28 -7.43 -2.96 -2.38
N TYR A 29 -7.16 -4.20 -2.77
CA TYR A 29 -8.19 -5.13 -3.24
C TYR A 29 -9.23 -5.45 -2.16
N VAL A 30 -8.78 -5.64 -0.91
CA VAL A 30 -9.68 -5.85 0.24
C VAL A 30 -10.57 -4.63 0.44
N LEU A 31 -10.04 -3.41 0.37
CA LEU A 31 -10.85 -2.19 0.44
C LEU A 31 -11.95 -2.19 -0.63
N ARG A 32 -11.58 -2.46 -1.89
CA ARG A 32 -12.53 -2.49 -3.01
C ARG A 32 -13.63 -3.55 -2.82
N LEU A 33 -13.31 -4.67 -2.18
CA LEU A 33 -14.28 -5.71 -1.87
C LEU A 33 -15.22 -5.33 -0.72
N ILE A 34 -14.73 -4.58 0.27
CA ILE A 34 -15.52 -4.14 1.43
C ILE A 34 -16.49 -3.02 1.05
N LEU A 35 -16.10 -2.12 0.15
CA LEU A 35 -16.94 -1.00 -0.26
C LEU A 35 -18.14 -1.51 -1.09
N PRO A 36 -19.39 -1.27 -0.66
CA PRO A 36 -20.59 -1.82 -1.30
C PRO A 36 -21.04 -1.03 -2.54
N TYR A 37 -20.19 -0.17 -3.09
CA TYR A 37 -20.50 0.71 -4.23
C TYR A 37 -19.33 0.80 -5.20
N ASP A 38 -19.62 1.21 -6.42
CA ASP A 38 -18.61 1.38 -7.46
C ASP A 38 -17.79 2.66 -7.23
N VAL A 39 -16.58 2.48 -6.71
CA VAL A 39 -15.63 3.57 -6.45
C VAL A 39 -15.34 4.39 -7.70
N HIS A 40 -15.29 3.78 -8.90
CA HIS A 40 -15.00 4.53 -10.12
C HIS A 40 -16.15 5.45 -10.47
N LYS A 41 -17.39 4.95 -10.42
CA LYS A 41 -18.58 5.77 -10.66
C LYS A 41 -18.64 6.93 -9.67
N GLU A 42 -18.43 6.64 -8.39
CA GLU A 42 -18.59 7.61 -7.32
C GLU A 42 -17.53 8.73 -7.39
N ILE A 43 -16.30 8.43 -7.80
CA ILE A 43 -15.23 9.44 -7.98
C ILE A 43 -15.36 10.19 -9.32
N GLU A 44 -15.57 9.47 -10.43
CA GLU A 44 -15.47 10.04 -11.78
C GLU A 44 -16.78 10.68 -12.23
N ALA A 45 -17.90 9.97 -12.10
CA ALA A 45 -19.20 10.43 -12.57
C ALA A 45 -19.89 11.32 -11.53
N ASP A 46 -19.95 10.86 -10.27
CA ASP A 46 -20.63 11.58 -9.19
C ASP A 46 -19.72 12.63 -8.52
N GLN A 47 -18.46 12.72 -8.95
CA GLN A 47 -17.48 13.72 -8.49
C GLN A 47 -17.34 13.79 -6.96
N ASN A 48 -17.48 12.65 -6.29
CA ASN A 48 -17.46 12.56 -4.83
C ASN A 48 -16.01 12.69 -4.31
N THR A 49 -15.60 13.93 -4.08
CA THR A 49 -14.27 14.27 -3.54
C THR A 49 -14.05 13.73 -2.14
N ALA A 50 -15.10 13.59 -1.33
CA ALA A 50 -15.00 13.03 0.01
C ALA A 50 -14.58 11.55 -0.02
N LEU A 51 -15.12 10.77 -0.97
CA LEU A 51 -14.68 9.40 -1.18
C LEU A 51 -13.21 9.34 -1.59
N GLY A 52 -12.78 10.21 -2.52
CA GLY A 52 -11.38 10.32 -2.91
C GLY A 52 -10.45 10.58 -1.72
N LEU A 53 -10.85 11.48 -0.82
CA LEU A 53 -10.11 11.77 0.41
C LEU A 53 -10.04 10.55 1.34
N VAL A 54 -11.16 9.83 1.53
CA VAL A 54 -11.20 8.63 2.39
C VAL A 54 -10.29 7.53 1.85
N ILE A 55 -10.30 7.28 0.54
CA ILE A 55 -9.43 6.28 -0.09
C ILE A 55 -7.97 6.70 0.01
N GLY A 56 -7.67 7.98 -0.20
CA GLY A 56 -6.31 8.52 -0.01
C GLY A 56 -5.83 8.35 1.43
N ALA A 57 -6.65 8.66 2.41
CA ALA A 57 -6.34 8.49 3.83
C ALA A 57 -6.14 7.00 4.20
N PHE A 58 -6.95 6.10 3.65
CA PHE A 58 -6.79 4.66 3.84
C PHE A 58 -5.46 4.16 3.26
N ILE A 59 -5.12 4.57 2.04
CA ILE A 59 -3.84 4.23 1.39
C ILE A 59 -2.66 4.69 2.25
N LEU A 60 -2.71 5.92 2.79
CA LEU A 60 -1.67 6.44 3.68
C LEU A 60 -1.57 5.63 4.98
N GLY A 61 -2.71 5.31 5.60
CA GLY A 61 -2.75 4.46 6.79
C GLY A 61 -2.13 3.08 6.56
N LEU A 62 -2.47 2.45 5.43
CA LEU A 62 -1.93 1.14 5.04
C LEU A 62 -0.41 1.21 4.84
N ALA A 63 0.09 2.24 4.15
CA ALA A 63 1.53 2.45 3.96
C ALA A 63 2.28 2.61 5.29
N ILE A 64 1.71 3.36 6.25
CA ILE A 64 2.29 3.55 7.58
C ILE A 64 2.34 2.23 8.36
N ILE A 65 1.26 1.45 8.35
CA ILE A 65 1.21 0.14 9.03
C ILE A 65 2.26 -0.81 8.45
N ILE A 66 2.40 -0.86 7.13
CA ILE A 66 3.42 -1.69 6.45
C ILE A 66 4.83 -1.22 6.81
N ALA A 67 5.08 0.10 6.80
CA ALA A 67 6.36 0.65 7.20
C ALA A 67 6.70 0.28 8.65
N ALA A 68 5.75 0.43 9.57
CA ALA A 68 5.92 0.04 10.98
C ALA A 68 6.16 -1.46 11.14
N ALA A 69 5.48 -2.31 10.37
CA ALA A 69 5.66 -3.76 10.42
C ALA A 69 7.02 -4.24 9.89
N ILE A 70 7.60 -3.53 8.91
CA ILE A 70 8.92 -3.86 8.34
C ILE A 70 10.06 -3.36 9.22
N HIS A 71 9.89 -2.22 9.90
CA HIS A 71 10.90 -1.62 10.78
C HIS A 71 10.80 -2.04 12.25
N GLY A 72 9.71 -2.71 12.62
CA GLY A 72 9.42 -3.17 13.98
C GLY A 72 10.19 -4.43 14.40
#